data_AF-A0A7Y5PFB3-F1
#
_entry.id   AF-A0A7Y5PFB3-F1
#
_cell.length_a   1.000
_cell.length_b   1.000
_cell.length_c   1.000
_cell.angle_alpha   90.00
_cell.angle_beta   90.00
_cell.angle_gamma   90.00
#
_symmetry.space_group_name_H-M   'P 1'
#
loop_
_entity.id
_entity.type
_entity.pdbx_description
1 polymer ?
#
loop_
_entity_poly.entity_id
_entity_poly.type
_entity_poly.pdbx_seq_one_letter_code
_entity_poly.pdbx_strand_id
1 'polypeptide(L)'
;MSFRSTFLALACTAALAGTAHAQKGGDDVPKAYRPPPGMCRIWLDKVPPKQQPAPTDCPTAVRNRPANGRVIFGDDYVEKSDKGDKELPFLKKFGDDRKKP
;
A
#
# COMPACT_ATOMS: atom_id res chain seq x y z
N MET A 1 -37.51 -45.66 18.49
CA MET A 1 -36.29 -46.49 18.42
C MET A 1 -35.11 -45.59 18.08
N SER A 2 -34.17 -45.52 19.02
CA SER A 2 -32.74 -45.17 18.95
C SER A 2 -32.20 -44.15 17.93
N PHE A 3 -31.73 -43.03 18.47
CA PHE A 3 -30.55 -42.27 18.01
C PHE A 3 -29.41 -43.20 17.67
N ARG A 4 -28.72 -43.02 16.52
CA ARG A 4 -27.23 -43.03 16.34
C ARG A 4 -26.90 -42.64 14.91
N SER A 5 -26.43 -41.42 14.67
CA SER A 5 -25.47 -41.17 13.58
C SER A 5 -24.57 -40.00 13.95
N THR A 6 -23.34 -40.40 14.23
CA THR A 6 -22.17 -39.61 14.60
C THR A 6 -21.84 -38.58 13.52
N PHE A 7 -22.06 -37.29 13.81
CA PHE A 7 -21.42 -36.19 13.08
C PHE A 7 -20.00 -36.04 13.63
N LEU A 8 -19.04 -36.64 12.95
CA LEU A 8 -17.62 -36.50 13.24
C LEU A 8 -16.87 -36.21 11.92
N ALA A 9 -16.52 -34.94 11.69
CA ALA A 9 -15.29 -34.54 11.02
C ALA A 9 -15.19 -33.01 11.00
N LEU A 10 -14.53 -32.52 12.04
CA LEU A 10 -13.89 -31.22 12.14
C LEU A 10 -12.87 -31.08 10.99
N ALA A 11 -13.05 -30.10 10.10
CA ALA A 11 -11.97 -29.61 9.24
C ALA A 11 -12.06 -28.07 9.15
N CYS A 12 -11.63 -27.42 10.24
CA CYS A 12 -11.25 -26.02 10.22
C CYS A 12 -10.03 -25.84 9.31
N THR A 13 -10.25 -25.47 8.06
CA THR A 13 -9.20 -24.86 7.21
C THR A 13 -9.57 -23.40 6.98
N ALA A 14 -9.51 -22.63 8.07
CA ALA A 14 -9.50 -21.19 8.00
C ALA A 14 -8.06 -20.70 7.81
N ALA A 15 -7.90 -19.81 6.83
CA ALA A 15 -6.89 -18.77 6.75
C ALA A 15 -5.42 -19.18 6.50
N LEU A 16 -4.98 -19.00 5.25
CA LEU A 16 -3.80 -18.17 4.94
C LEU A 16 -4.05 -17.41 3.63
N ALA A 17 -5.12 -16.60 3.59
CA ALA A 17 -5.12 -15.45 2.70
C ALA A 17 -4.17 -14.42 3.32
N GLY A 18 -2.89 -14.50 2.97
CA GLY A 18 -1.95 -13.43 3.22
C GLY A 18 -2.44 -12.19 2.50
N THR A 19 -3.16 -11.32 3.21
CA THR A 19 -3.45 -10.00 2.71
C THR A 19 -2.11 -9.29 2.63
N ALA A 20 -1.53 -9.24 1.43
CA ALA A 20 -0.62 -8.18 1.05
C ALA A 20 -1.40 -6.89 1.28
N HIS A 21 -1.27 -6.34 2.49
CA HIS A 21 -1.86 -5.07 2.86
C HIS A 21 -1.04 -4.02 2.11
N ALA A 22 -1.34 -3.87 0.82
CA ALA A 22 -1.02 -2.69 0.05
C ALA A 22 -1.71 -1.54 0.77
N GLN A 23 -1.04 -0.96 1.77
CA GLN A 23 -1.53 0.22 2.46
C GLN A 23 -1.56 1.29 1.36
N LYS A 24 -2.76 1.60 0.84
CA LYS A 24 -2.99 2.65 -0.15
C LYS A 24 -2.42 3.95 0.41
N GLY A 25 -1.17 4.21 0.08
CA GLY A 25 -0.31 5.00 0.94
C GLY A 25 0.27 6.24 0.29
N GLY A 26 -0.32 6.72 -0.81
CA GLY A 26 0.29 7.74 -1.65
C GLY A 26 -0.12 9.18 -1.36
N ASP A 27 -1.32 9.40 -0.82
CA ASP A 27 -2.02 10.65 -1.16
C ASP A 27 -1.79 11.78 -0.14
N ASP A 28 -1.51 11.46 1.13
CA ASP A 28 -1.41 12.48 2.20
C ASP A 28 0.03 12.88 2.58
N VAL A 29 1.06 12.16 2.09
CA VAL A 29 2.45 12.44 2.47
C VAL A 29 3.11 13.38 1.46
N PRO A 30 3.53 14.60 1.87
CA PRO A 30 4.17 15.54 0.96
C PRO A 30 5.49 15.00 0.45
N LYS A 31 5.80 15.26 -0.83
CA LYS A 31 6.99 14.75 -1.54
C LYS A 31 8.30 14.98 -0.78
N ALA A 32 8.46 16.17 -0.18
CA ALA A 32 9.65 16.55 0.56
C ALA A 32 9.91 15.74 1.84
N TYR A 33 8.91 15.02 2.36
CA TYR A 33 9.01 14.26 3.61
C TYR A 33 8.97 12.74 3.39
N ARG A 34 9.00 12.29 2.14
CA ARG A 34 9.06 10.86 1.82
C ARG A 34 10.46 10.31 2.12
N PRO A 35 10.57 9.09 2.63
CA PRO A 35 11.86 8.45 2.82
C PRO A 35 12.52 8.16 1.46
N PRO A 36 13.87 8.09 1.43
CA PRO A 36 14.60 7.64 0.24
C PRO A 36 14.33 6.14 -0.03
N PRO A 37 14.62 5.65 -1.26
CA PRO A 37 14.52 4.23 -1.58
C PRO A 37 15.36 3.36 -0.65
N GLY A 38 14.88 2.15 -0.37
CA GLY A 38 15.48 1.23 0.61
C GLY A 38 15.28 1.62 2.08
N MET A 39 14.63 2.75 2.37
CA MET A 39 14.31 3.20 3.72
C MET A 39 12.80 3.31 3.91
N CYS A 40 12.38 3.19 5.16
CA CYS A 40 11.00 3.39 5.57
C CYS A 40 10.87 4.59 6.49
N ARG A 41 9.66 5.09 6.66
CA ARG A 41 9.36 6.12 7.65
C ARG A 41 8.01 5.83 8.28
N ILE A 42 7.87 6.15 9.56
CA ILE A 42 6.56 6.12 10.23
C ILE A 42 5.91 7.49 10.00
N TRP A 43 4.72 7.49 9.42
CA TRP A 43 3.88 8.67 9.25
C TRP A 43 2.77 8.64 10.29
N LEU A 44 2.80 9.61 11.19
CA LEU A 44 1.80 9.73 12.26
C LEU A 44 0.64 10.61 11.80
N ASP A 45 -0.58 10.16 12.06
CA ASP A 45 -1.76 10.97 11.80
C ASP A 45 -1.81 12.17 12.75
N LYS A 46 -2.30 13.31 12.26
CA LYS A 46 -2.44 14.57 13.02
C LYS A 46 -1.13 15.18 13.54
N VAL A 47 0.03 14.68 13.10
CA VAL A 47 1.34 15.25 13.41
C VAL A 47 1.85 16.09 12.22
N PRO A 48 2.26 17.35 12.45
CA PRO A 48 2.80 18.19 11.39
C PRO A 48 4.07 17.58 10.75
N PRO A 49 4.30 17.74 9.43
CA PRO A 49 5.43 17.12 8.72
C PRO A 49 6.82 17.39 9.33
N LYS A 50 7.03 18.58 9.91
CA LYS A 50 8.31 18.97 10.55
C LYS A 50 8.57 18.24 11.88
N GLN A 51 7.54 17.69 12.50
CA GLN A 51 7.61 16.94 13.76
C GLN A 51 7.54 15.43 13.53
N GLN A 52 7.43 15.00 12.26
CA GLN A 52 7.37 13.58 11.94
C GLN A 52 8.73 12.92 12.22
N PRO A 53 8.74 11.66 12.71
CA PRO A 53 9.97 10.90 12.95
C PRO A 53 10.88 10.86 11.72
N ALA A 54 12.19 10.76 11.92
CA ALA A 54 13.13 10.59 10.80
C ALA A 54 12.91 9.26 10.05
N PRO A 55 13.33 9.15 8.77
CA PRO A 55 13.42 7.87 8.08
C PRO A 55 14.30 6.87 8.84
N THR A 56 13.85 5.62 8.92
CA THR A 56 14.53 4.50 9.58
C THR A 56 14.53 3.26 8.67
N ASP A 57 15.17 2.18 9.10
CA ASP A 57 15.08 0.92 8.39
C ASP A 57 13.66 0.34 8.44
N CYS A 58 13.30 -0.40 7.39
CA CYS A 58 11.96 -0.97 7.24
C CYS A 58 11.57 -1.99 8.31
N PRO A 59 12.44 -2.93 8.72
CA PRO A 59 12.14 -3.83 9.83
C PRO A 59 11.78 -3.08 11.11
N THR A 60 12.60 -2.09 11.50
CA THR A 60 12.36 -1.27 12.69
C THR A 60 11.08 -0.46 12.56
N ALA A 61 10.82 0.15 11.40
CA ALA A 61 9.61 0.94 11.18
C ALA A 61 8.33 0.11 11.31
N VAL A 62 8.34 -1.14 10.83
CA VAL A 62 7.21 -2.06 10.94
C VAL A 62 7.02 -2.53 12.38
N ARG A 63 8.11 -2.83 13.09
CA ARG A 63 8.05 -3.31 14.49
C ARG A 63 7.60 -2.24 15.48
N ASN A 64 8.05 -1.01 15.28
CA ASN A 64 7.74 0.11 16.16
C ASN A 64 6.56 0.96 15.66
N ARG A 65 5.76 0.46 14.72
CA ARG A 65 4.61 1.20 14.18
C ARG A 65 3.57 1.42 15.29
N PRO A 66 3.29 2.69 15.66
CA PRO A 66 2.26 2.99 16.64
C PRO A 66 0.87 2.86 16.02
N ALA A 67 -0.16 2.71 16.85
CA ALA A 67 -1.53 2.51 16.37
C ALA A 67 -2.09 3.72 15.58
N ASN A 68 -1.60 4.92 15.87
CA ASN A 68 -1.98 6.18 15.21
C ASN A 68 -1.05 6.55 14.03
N GLY A 69 -0.35 5.57 13.46
CA GLY A 69 0.59 5.79 12.37
C GLY A 69 0.66 4.65 11.39
N ARG A 70 1.19 4.97 10.22
CA ARG A 70 1.37 4.07 9.08
C ARG A 70 2.81 4.07 8.61
N VAL A 71 3.27 2.94 8.09
CA VAL A 71 4.63 2.85 7.53
C VAL A 71 4.57 3.24 6.07
N ILE A 72 5.46 4.15 5.67
CA ILE A 72 5.67 4.53 4.28
C ILE A 72 7.00 3.96 3.81
N PHE A 73 6.98 3.28 2.67
CA PHE A 73 8.16 2.69 2.05
C PHE A 73 8.68 3.65 0.98
N GLY A 74 9.97 3.93 0.97
CA GLY A 74 10.57 4.82 -0.02
C GLY A 74 10.44 4.29 -1.45
N ASP A 75 10.50 2.97 -1.59
CA ASP A 75 10.43 2.27 -2.89
C ASP A 75 9.10 2.51 -3.61
N ASP A 76 8.00 2.72 -2.86
CA ASP A 76 6.67 3.00 -3.42
C ASP A 76 6.58 4.36 -4.15
N TYR A 77 7.55 5.25 -3.96
CA TYR A 77 7.54 6.61 -4.50
C TYR A 77 8.53 6.83 -5.64
N VAL A 78 9.46 5.91 -5.88
CA VAL A 78 10.41 5.97 -7.01
C VAL A 78 9.63 5.84 -8.33
N GLU A 79 8.86 4.76 -8.46
CA GLU A 79 8.06 4.42 -9.64
C GLU A 79 7.00 5.47 -10.01
N LYS A 80 6.48 6.20 -9.03
CA LYS A 80 5.39 7.18 -9.22
C LYS A 80 5.90 8.55 -9.65
N SER A 81 7.18 8.84 -9.43
CA SER A 81 7.77 10.12 -9.81
C SER A 81 8.09 10.16 -11.31
N ASP A 82 8.33 9.00 -11.94
CA ASP A 82 8.64 8.86 -13.37
C ASP A 82 7.43 8.69 -14.31
N LYS A 83 6.24 8.47 -13.75
CA LYS A 83 4.99 8.21 -14.50
C LYS A 83 4.05 9.43 -14.59
N GLY A 84 4.45 10.60 -14.07
CA GLY A 84 3.59 11.78 -13.97
C GLY A 84 3.53 12.68 -15.21
N ASP A 85 4.37 12.44 -16.20
CA ASP A 85 4.57 13.31 -17.37
C ASP A 85 4.53 12.54 -18.71
N LYS A 86 4.45 11.21 -18.69
CA LYS A 86 4.31 10.40 -19.91
C LYS A 86 2.86 10.00 -20.11
N GLU A 87 2.03 11.00 -20.41
CA GLU A 87 0.79 10.75 -21.14
C GLU A 87 1.20 10.04 -22.43
N LEU A 88 0.99 8.71 -22.47
CA LEU A 88 1.42 7.86 -23.58
C LEU A 88 0.71 8.35 -24.85
N PRO A 89 1.45 8.94 -25.83
CA PRO A 89 0.86 9.54 -27.04
C PRO A 89 0.03 8.52 -27.85
N PHE A 90 0.29 7.24 -27.63
CA PHE A 90 -0.35 6.12 -28.28
C PHE A 90 -1.87 6.03 -27.98
N LEU A 91 -2.34 6.39 -26.78
CA LEU A 91 -3.77 6.27 -26.47
C LEU A 91 -4.66 7.31 -27.17
N LYS A 92 -4.10 8.47 -27.57
CA LYS A 92 -4.84 9.49 -28.33
C LYS A 92 -5.07 9.11 -29.80
N LYS A 93 -4.18 8.31 -30.39
CA LYS A 93 -4.25 7.99 -31.83
C LYS A 93 -5.44 7.11 -32.20
N PHE A 94 -5.87 6.19 -31.33
CA PHE A 94 -7.00 5.29 -31.62
C PHE A 94 -8.39 5.88 -31.34
N GLY A 95 -8.45 7.05 -30.72
CA GLY A 95 -9.70 7.73 -30.38
C GLY A 95 -10.23 8.66 -31.48
N ASP A 96 -9.33 9.29 -32.23
CA ASP A 96 -9.68 10.32 -33.21
C ASP A 96 -10.12 9.73 -34.56
N ASP A 97 -9.54 8.60 -34.98
CA ASP A 97 -9.83 7.96 -36.27
C ASP A 97 -11.24 7.33 -36.37
N ARG A 98 -11.95 7.15 -35.25
CA ARG A 98 -13.35 6.65 -35.23
C ARG A 98 -14.40 7.77 -35.28
N LYS A 99 -13.99 9.03 -35.34
CA LYS A 99 -14.86 10.21 -35.35
C LYS A 99 -14.73 10.98 -36.66
N LYS A 100 -14.74 10.31 -37.82
CA LYS A 100 -14.95 10.97 -39.11
C LYS A 100 -16.20 10.39 -39.79
N PRO A 101 -17.16 11.24 -40.22
CA PRO A 101 -18.45 10.82 -40.78
C PRO A 101 -18.33 10.08 -42.10
#